data_AF-A0AA41X2C7-F1
#
_entry.id   AF-A0AA41X2C7-F1
#
_cell.length_a   1.000
_cell.length_b   1.000
_cell.length_c   1.000
_cell.angle_alpha   90.00
_cell.angle_beta   90.00
_cell.angle_gamma   90.00
#
_symmetry.space_group_name_H-M   'P 1'
#
loop_
_entity.id
_entity.type
_entity.pdbx_description
1 polymer ?
#
loop_
_entity_poly.entity_id
_entity_poly.type
_entity_poly.pdbx_seq_one_letter_code
_entity_poly.pdbx_strand_id
1 'polypeptide(L)'
;MNSTYVKELKRLLGNEVQVNFAGPEKGKGKLRTMRQDYCAVECKDGIYYYSMQHVKSINTVGKKEDGKDEAHHAGCQEPLFSGFSFQTLLVNMKGHRVTINRKLKGIVVGASKGNLILEHEGETMFVPLYHIQSVTLDKEKKEQKQEESQ
;
A
#
# COMPACT_ATOMS: atom_id res chain seq x y z
N MET A 1 16.34 -3.04 9.42
CA MET A 1 16.83 -3.68 8.18
C MET A 1 18.16 -3.06 7.78
N ASN A 2 19.10 -3.86 7.26
CA ASN A 2 20.39 -3.39 6.78
C ASN A 2 20.23 -2.55 5.49
N SER A 3 20.97 -1.44 5.36
CA SER A 3 20.88 -0.48 4.24
C SER A 3 21.03 -1.15 2.87
N THR A 4 21.87 -2.19 2.77
CA THR A 4 22.10 -2.95 1.53
C THR A 4 20.85 -3.69 1.05
N TYR A 5 20.05 -4.28 1.96
CA TYR A 5 18.84 -5.01 1.59
C TYR A 5 17.79 -4.09 0.97
N VAL A 6 17.61 -2.89 1.54
CA VAL A 6 16.68 -1.89 1.02
C VAL A 6 17.16 -1.38 -0.36
N LYS A 7 18.47 -1.26 -0.59
CA LYS A 7 19.02 -0.90 -1.91
C LYS A 7 18.69 -1.95 -2.97
N GLU A 8 18.88 -3.23 -2.68
CA GLU A 8 18.52 -4.30 -3.63
C GLU A 8 17.02 -4.33 -3.92
N LEU A 9 16.17 -4.18 -2.91
CA LEU A 9 14.72 -4.13 -3.10
C LEU A 9 14.27 -2.91 -3.92
N LYS A 10 14.95 -1.77 -3.82
CA LYS A 10 14.66 -0.60 -4.66
C LYS A 10 14.92 -0.83 -6.15
N ARG A 11 15.81 -1.78 -6.51
CA ARG A 11 16.02 -2.17 -7.92
C ARG A 11 14.80 -2.87 -8.52
N LEU A 12 13.85 -3.30 -7.68
CA LEU A 12 12.60 -3.92 -8.10
C LEU A 12 11.49 -2.89 -8.38
N LEU A 13 11.73 -1.60 -8.15
CA LEU A 13 10.76 -0.56 -8.47
C LEU A 13 10.40 -0.61 -9.96
N GLY A 14 9.09 -0.59 -10.24
CA GLY A 14 8.57 -0.73 -11.60
C GLY A 14 8.39 -2.17 -12.07
N ASN A 15 8.99 -3.16 -11.41
CA ASN A 15 8.85 -4.56 -11.79
C ASN A 15 7.58 -5.20 -11.19
N GLU A 16 7.10 -6.25 -11.83
CA GLU A 16 6.07 -7.10 -11.24
C GLU A 16 6.69 -7.95 -10.12
N VAL A 17 6.12 -7.82 -8.92
CA VAL A 17 6.57 -8.51 -7.71
C VAL A 17 5.42 -9.26 -7.07
N GLN A 18 5.77 -10.27 -6.30
CA GLN A 18 4.88 -10.95 -5.36
C GLN A 18 5.38 -10.71 -3.94
N VAL A 19 4.57 -10.02 -3.16
CA VAL A 19 4.75 -9.83 -1.72
C VAL A 19 4.01 -10.94 -0.99
N ASN A 20 4.70 -11.59 -0.05
CA ASN A 20 4.26 -12.78 0.67
C ASN A 20 3.95 -13.96 -0.28
N PHE A 21 4.80 -14.98 -0.27
CA PHE A 21 4.68 -16.12 -1.19
C PHE A 21 3.33 -16.86 -1.09
N ALA A 22 2.76 -16.94 0.11
CA ALA A 22 1.49 -17.57 0.42
C ALA A 22 0.76 -16.84 1.57
N GLY A 23 -0.49 -17.21 1.82
CA GLY A 23 -1.30 -16.70 2.92
C GLY A 23 -2.28 -15.60 2.53
N PRO A 24 -3.13 -15.16 3.47
CA PRO A 24 -4.22 -14.22 3.21
C PRO A 24 -3.74 -12.84 2.77
N GLU A 25 -2.51 -12.45 3.16
CA GLU A 25 -1.89 -11.16 2.83
C GLU A 25 -1.00 -11.20 1.58
N LYS A 26 -1.06 -12.30 0.80
CA LYS A 26 -0.36 -12.40 -0.48
C LYS A 26 -0.85 -11.31 -1.45
N GLY A 27 0.10 -10.60 -2.04
CA GLY A 27 -0.16 -9.61 -3.09
C GLY A 27 0.75 -9.82 -4.28
N LYS A 28 0.20 -9.76 -5.49
CA LYS A 28 0.96 -9.79 -6.75
C LYS A 28 0.62 -8.54 -7.56
N GLY A 29 1.63 -7.79 -7.96
CA GLY A 29 1.43 -6.54 -8.69
C GLY A 29 2.72 -5.78 -8.95
N LYS A 30 2.61 -4.57 -9.50
CA LYS A 30 3.76 -3.72 -9.81
C LYS A 30 4.24 -3.01 -8.55
N LEU A 31 5.54 -3.10 -8.25
CA LEU A 31 6.11 -2.36 -7.12
C LEU A 31 6.20 -0.87 -7.46
N ARG A 32 5.42 -0.03 -6.76
CA ARG A 32 5.36 1.42 -6.97
C ARG A 32 6.24 2.22 -6.02
N THR A 33 6.45 1.73 -4.80
CA THR A 33 7.27 2.43 -3.80
C THR A 33 7.94 1.44 -2.87
N MET A 34 9.16 1.78 -2.45
CA MET A 34 9.94 1.04 -1.46
C MET A 34 10.57 2.05 -0.48
N ARG A 35 10.06 2.06 0.75
CA ARG A 35 10.60 2.81 1.89
C ARG A 35 11.24 1.84 2.89
N GLN A 36 11.80 2.38 3.96
CA GLN A 36 12.50 1.57 4.96
C GLN A 36 11.54 0.68 5.76
N ASP A 37 10.32 1.14 6.00
CA ASP A 37 9.34 0.50 6.88
C ASP A 37 8.02 0.16 6.17
N TYR A 38 7.83 0.54 4.90
CA TYR A 38 6.72 0.06 4.07
C TYR A 38 7.07 -0.02 2.57
N CYS A 39 6.24 -0.75 1.82
CA CYS A 39 6.25 -0.72 0.36
C CYS A 39 4.82 -0.58 -0.20
N ALA A 40 4.69 -0.08 -1.43
CA ALA A 40 3.41 0.04 -2.12
C ALA A 40 3.41 -0.83 -3.38
N VAL A 41 2.42 -1.71 -3.50
CA VAL A 41 2.25 -2.63 -4.63
C VAL A 41 0.90 -2.37 -5.28
N GLU A 42 0.94 -2.00 -6.55
CA GLU A 42 -0.26 -1.88 -7.37
C GLU A 42 -0.69 -3.26 -7.86
N CYS A 43 -1.72 -3.79 -7.19
CA CYS A 43 -2.40 -5.01 -7.60
C CYS A 43 -3.56 -4.65 -8.55
N LYS A 44 -4.17 -5.67 -9.17
CA LYS A 44 -5.35 -5.48 -10.04
C LYS A 44 -6.50 -4.74 -9.33
N ASP A 45 -6.65 -4.97 -8.04
CA ASP A 45 -7.80 -4.51 -7.26
C ASP A 45 -7.56 -3.15 -6.59
N GLY A 46 -6.32 -2.65 -6.64
CA GLY A 46 -5.92 -1.40 -5.97
C GLY A 46 -4.46 -1.39 -5.54
N ILE A 47 -4.06 -0.29 -4.91
CA ILE A 47 -2.71 -0.13 -4.36
C ILE A 47 -2.72 -0.58 -2.89
N TYR A 48 -1.90 -1.58 -2.60
CA TYR A 48 -1.70 -2.13 -1.26
C TYR A 48 -0.40 -1.58 -0.68
N TYR A 49 -0.50 -0.98 0.50
CA TYR A 49 0.64 -0.52 1.28
C TYR A 49 0.95 -1.56 2.35
N TYR A 50 2.10 -2.21 2.26
CA TYR A 50 2.53 -3.26 3.19
C TYR A 50 3.55 -2.73 4.18
N SER A 51 3.36 -3.03 5.46
CA SER A 51 4.38 -2.80 6.49
C SER A 51 5.54 -3.78 6.30
N MET A 52 6.77 -3.28 6.19
CA MET A 52 7.97 -4.11 6.00
C MET A 52 8.26 -5.02 7.20
N GLN A 53 7.67 -4.74 8.37
CA GLN A 53 7.77 -5.62 9.55
C GLN A 53 7.00 -6.94 9.37
N HIS A 54 5.97 -6.95 8.51
CA HIS A 54 5.12 -8.11 8.25
C HIS A 54 5.38 -8.77 6.89
N VAL A 55 6.19 -8.16 6.04
CA VAL A 55 6.59 -8.73 4.76
C VAL A 55 7.59 -9.86 5.00
N LYS A 56 7.18 -11.08 4.65
CA LYS A 56 8.01 -12.29 4.82
C LYS A 56 8.86 -12.59 3.60
N SER A 57 8.40 -12.19 2.42
CA SER A 57 9.12 -12.36 1.16
C SER A 57 8.66 -11.36 0.11
N ILE A 58 9.59 -10.97 -0.76
CA ILE A 58 9.33 -10.24 -2.00
C ILE A 58 10.08 -10.96 -3.10
N ASN A 59 9.38 -11.40 -4.13
CA ASN A 59 9.96 -12.10 -5.28
C ASN A 59 9.56 -11.40 -6.57
N THR A 60 10.45 -11.31 -7.54
CA THR A 60 10.09 -10.85 -8.89
C THR A 60 9.29 -11.92 -9.61
N VAL A 61 8.24 -11.51 -10.33
CA VAL A 61 7.42 -12.42 -11.13
C VAL A 61 7.62 -12.08 -12.60
N GLY A 62 8.08 -13.05 -13.39
CA GLY A 62 8.43 -12.86 -14.81
C GLY A 62 9.93 -12.90 -15.07
N LYS A 63 10.32 -13.37 -16.26
CA LYS A 63 11.72 -13.37 -16.71
C LYS A 63 12.21 -11.93 -16.78
N LYS A 64 13.43 -11.69 -16.28
CA LYS A 64 14.20 -10.50 -16.65
C LYS A 64 14.27 -10.50 -18.17
N GLU A 65 13.74 -9.47 -18.83
CA GLU A 65 14.29 -9.12 -20.13
C GLU A 65 15.69 -8.57 -19.83
N ASP A 66 16.69 -9.42 -20.05
CA ASP A 66 18.09 -9.02 -20.06
C ASP A 66 18.27 -7.97 -21.15
N GLY A 67 18.24 -6.70 -20.78
CA GLY A 67 18.43 -5.63 -21.75
C GLY A 67 17.94 -4.28 -21.30
N LYS A 68 18.79 -3.62 -20.50
CA LYS A 68 19.04 -2.16 -20.40
C LYS A 68 19.02 -1.67 -18.96
N ASP A 69 20.22 -1.35 -18.48
CA ASP A 69 20.45 -0.28 -17.51
C ASP A 69 19.99 1.04 -18.12
N GLU A 70 18.69 1.22 -18.27
CA GLU A 70 18.09 2.52 -18.48
C GLU A 70 17.29 2.81 -17.21
N ALA A 71 17.81 3.75 -16.42
CA ALA A 71 17.08 4.44 -15.37
C ALA A 71 15.92 5.21 -16.00
N HIS A 72 14.92 4.48 -16.49
CA HIS A 72 13.71 5.05 -17.03
C HIS A 72 12.90 5.63 -15.87
N HIS A 73 13.06 6.93 -15.66
CA HIS A 73 12.07 7.83 -15.05
C HIS A 73 10.78 7.93 -15.90
N ALA A 74 10.39 6.85 -16.59
CA ALA A 74 9.20 6.82 -17.43
C ALA A 74 7.99 6.37 -16.58
N GLY A 75 7.39 7.32 -15.87
CA GLY A 75 6.04 7.18 -15.34
C GLY A 75 5.91 6.30 -14.08
N CYS A 76 6.84 6.41 -13.13
CA CYS A 76 6.54 6.05 -11.75
C CYS A 76 5.59 7.11 -11.19
N GLN A 77 4.30 7.04 -11.53
CA GLN A 77 3.28 7.75 -10.76
C GLN A 77 3.45 7.31 -9.31
N GLU A 78 3.85 8.25 -8.45
CA GLU A 78 3.90 7.98 -7.03
C GLU A 78 2.50 7.55 -6.58
N PRO A 79 2.41 6.58 -5.66
CA PRO A 79 1.13 6.22 -5.08
C PRO A 79 0.47 7.47 -4.48
N LEU A 80 -0.87 7.52 -4.57
CA LEU A 80 -1.68 8.67 -4.16
C LEU A 80 -1.31 9.23 -2.78
N PHE A 81 -0.87 8.34 -1.89
CA PHE A 81 -0.31 8.72 -0.61
C PHE A 81 1.13 8.26 -0.51
N SER A 82 1.98 9.16 -0.04
CA SER A 82 3.36 8.87 0.34
C SER A 82 3.63 9.42 1.74
N GLY A 83 4.58 8.81 2.43
CA GLY A 83 5.03 9.21 3.74
C GLY A 83 6.49 8.83 3.94
N PHE A 84 7.18 9.52 4.84
CA PHE A 84 8.54 9.14 5.22
C PHE A 84 8.59 7.88 6.09
N SER A 85 7.45 7.50 6.70
CA SER A 85 7.25 6.28 7.48
C SER A 85 5.87 5.70 7.19
N PHE A 86 5.66 4.44 7.57
CA PHE A 86 4.36 3.78 7.49
C PHE A 86 3.32 4.50 8.36
N GLN A 87 3.70 4.97 9.55
CA GLN A 87 2.81 5.75 10.40
C GLN A 87 2.38 7.06 9.74
N THR A 88 3.33 7.82 9.17
CA THR A 88 3.03 9.07 8.46
C THR A 88 2.11 8.82 7.27
N LEU A 89 2.36 7.74 6.52
CA LEU A 89 1.52 7.34 5.40
C LEU A 89 0.06 7.13 5.86
N LEU A 90 -0.16 6.42 6.96
CA LEU A 90 -1.50 6.17 7.50
C LEU A 90 -2.18 7.45 7.99
N VAL A 91 -1.44 8.35 8.63
CA VAL A 91 -1.95 9.67 9.04
C VAL A 91 -2.37 10.49 7.81
N ASN A 92 -1.60 10.43 6.73
CA ASN A 92 -1.92 11.13 5.48
C ASN A 92 -3.20 10.59 4.81
N MET A 93 -3.62 9.36 5.13
CA MET A 93 -4.89 8.79 4.66
C MET A 93 -6.12 9.29 5.45
N LYS A 94 -5.97 10.25 6.38
CA LYS A 94 -7.09 10.84 7.13
C LYS A 94 -8.21 11.31 6.18
N GLY A 95 -9.44 11.01 6.54
CA GLY A 95 -10.65 11.28 5.77
C GLY A 95 -10.96 10.26 4.68
N HIS A 96 -10.07 9.29 4.42
CA HIS A 96 -10.27 8.29 3.37
C HIS A 96 -10.71 6.96 3.96
N ARG A 97 -11.57 6.26 3.20
CA ARG A 97 -11.96 4.88 3.50
C ARG A 97 -10.85 3.93 3.09
N VAL A 98 -10.47 3.07 4.02
CA VAL A 98 -9.41 2.07 3.85
C VAL A 98 -9.89 0.68 4.28
N THR A 99 -9.27 -0.33 3.68
CA THR A 99 -9.34 -1.72 4.12
C THR A 99 -7.99 -2.12 4.71
N ILE A 100 -7.97 -2.49 5.99
CA ILE A 100 -6.82 -3.01 6.74
C ILE A 100 -6.80 -4.53 6.69
N ASN A 101 -5.63 -5.12 6.42
CA ASN A 101 -5.39 -6.57 6.40
C ASN A 101 -6.46 -7.33 5.58
N ARG A 102 -6.89 -6.71 4.46
CA ARG A 102 -7.92 -7.21 3.54
C ARG A 102 -9.29 -7.53 4.18
N LYS A 103 -9.54 -7.12 5.43
CA LYS A 103 -10.71 -7.54 6.21
C LYS A 103 -11.43 -6.39 6.89
N LEU A 104 -10.68 -5.55 7.61
CA LEU A 104 -11.27 -4.50 8.44
C LEU A 104 -11.40 -3.21 7.64
N LYS A 105 -12.64 -2.76 7.41
CA LYS A 105 -12.92 -1.51 6.69
C LYS A 105 -13.18 -0.37 7.64
N GLY A 106 -12.80 0.85 7.27
CA GLY A 106 -13.15 2.05 8.04
C GLY A 106 -12.60 3.32 7.41
N ILE A 107 -13.08 4.47 7.87
CA ILE A 107 -12.56 5.79 7.51
C ILE A 107 -11.45 6.15 8.50
N VAL A 108 -10.29 6.54 8.01
CA VAL A 108 -9.20 6.99 8.90
C VAL A 108 -9.56 8.35 9.49
N VAL A 109 -9.73 8.44 10.81
CA VAL A 109 -9.99 9.73 11.48
C VAL A 109 -8.72 10.33 12.09
N GLY A 110 -7.70 9.50 12.35
CA GLY A 110 -6.39 9.95 12.82
C GLY A 110 -5.54 8.80 13.35
N ALA A 111 -4.45 9.13 14.05
CA ALA A 111 -3.64 8.17 14.79
C ALA A 111 -3.21 8.77 16.13
N SER A 112 -3.14 7.95 17.18
CA SER A 112 -2.72 8.37 18.53
C SER A 112 -2.08 7.23 19.30
N LYS A 113 -0.99 7.52 20.02
CA LYS A 113 -0.28 6.57 20.91
C LYS A 113 0.01 5.20 20.27
N GLY A 114 0.41 5.18 18.99
CA GLY A 114 0.71 3.92 18.28
C GLY A 114 -0.52 3.14 17.82
N ASN A 115 -1.71 3.76 17.82
CA ASN A 115 -2.94 3.21 17.24
C ASN A 115 -3.40 4.07 16.08
N LEU A 116 -3.87 3.43 15.02
CA LEU A 116 -4.69 4.05 13.99
C LEU A 116 -6.14 4.10 14.50
N ILE A 117 -6.80 5.23 14.30
CA ILE A 117 -8.19 5.43 14.69
C ILE A 117 -9.03 5.35 13.42
N LEU A 118 -9.98 4.42 13.40
CA LEU A 118 -10.93 4.21 12.32
C LEU A 118 -12.35 4.49 12.79
N GLU A 119 -13.19 4.96 11.87
CA GLU A 119 -14.64 4.99 12.05
C GLU A 119 -15.31 4.00 11.07
N HIS A 120 -16.20 3.15 11.56
CA HIS A 120 -16.97 2.22 10.76
C HIS A 120 -18.39 2.12 11.31
N GLU A 121 -19.40 2.39 10.47
CA GLU A 121 -20.83 2.30 10.84
C GLU A 121 -21.20 3.11 12.10
N GLY A 122 -20.53 4.25 12.32
CA GLY A 122 -20.74 5.12 13.49
C GLY A 122 -19.97 4.69 14.75
N GLU A 123 -19.24 3.57 14.69
CA GLU A 123 -18.38 3.11 15.78
C GLU A 123 -16.91 3.51 15.54
N THR A 124 -16.24 3.94 16.61
CA THR A 124 -14.80 4.25 16.59
C THR A 124 -13.99 3.04 17.05
N MET A 125 -13.01 2.63 16.23
CA MET A 125 -12.11 1.52 16.49
C MET A 125 -10.67 2.01 16.60
N PHE A 126 -9.92 1.42 17.54
CA PHE A 126 -8.49 1.66 17.71
C PHE A 126 -7.72 0.43 17.27
N VAL A 127 -6.94 0.56 16.20
CA VAL A 127 -6.15 -0.53 15.63
C VAL A 127 -4.67 -0.27 15.93
N PRO A 128 -4.01 -1.08 16.76
CA PRO A 128 -2.58 -0.94 17.01
C PRO A 128 -1.78 -1.03 15.71
N LEU A 129 -0.90 -0.04 15.46
CA LEU A 129 -0.11 0.04 14.22
C LEU A 129 0.72 -1.23 13.99
N TYR A 130 1.17 -1.86 15.08
CA TYR A 130 1.94 -3.10 15.02
C TYR A 130 1.15 -4.29 14.42
N HIS A 131 -0.18 -4.28 14.45
CA HIS A 131 -1.00 -5.35 13.87
C HIS A 131 -1.42 -5.08 12.42
N ILE A 132 -1.06 -3.92 11.87
CA ILE A 132 -1.37 -3.55 10.49
C ILE A 132 -0.29 -4.11 9.56
N GLN A 133 -0.64 -5.15 8.82
CA GLN A 133 0.22 -5.78 7.82
C GLN A 133 0.08 -5.08 6.46
N SER A 134 -1.15 -4.78 6.07
CA SER A 134 -1.43 -4.06 4.83
C SER A 134 -2.60 -3.09 4.97
N VAL A 135 -2.59 -2.03 4.17
CA VAL A 135 -3.69 -1.08 4.02
C VAL A 135 -3.94 -0.83 2.53
N THR A 136 -5.20 -0.78 2.13
CA THR A 136 -5.64 -0.46 0.77
C THR A 136 -6.68 0.64 0.83
N LEU A 137 -6.65 1.55 -0.13
CA LEU A 137 -7.72 2.54 -0.26
C LEU A 137 -8.90 1.93 -0.99
N ASP A 138 -10.08 2.09 -0.43
CA ASP A 138 -11.31 1.76 -1.13
C ASP A 138 -11.54 2.87 -2.16
N LYS A 139 -11.64 2.52 -3.44
CA LYS A 139 -12.06 3.49 -4.46
C LYS A 139 -13.49 3.89 -4.11
N GLU A 140 -13.70 5.14 -3.72
CA GLU A 140 -15.05 5.70 -3.73
C GLU A 140 -15.55 5.63 -5.17
N LYS A 141 -16.58 4.81 -5.43
CA LYS A 141 -17.34 4.95 -6.66
C LYS A 141 -17.91 6.37 -6.60
N LYS A 142 -17.37 7.29 -7.37
CA LYS A 142 -18.10 8.52 -7.70
C LYS A 142 -19.36 8.06 -8.43
N GLU A 143 -20.47 7.97 -7.73
CA GLU A 143 -21.78 7.90 -8.35
C GLU A 143 -21.95 9.17 -9.17
N GLN A 144 -21.69 9.08 -10.47
CA GLN A 144 -22.20 10.05 -11.42
C GLN A 144 -23.72 9.87 -11.43
N LYS A 145 -24.42 10.56 -10.54
CA LYS A 145 -25.80 10.93 -10.80
C LYS A 145 -25.76 11.92 -11.97
N GLN A 146 -25.89 11.40 -13.18
CA GLN A 146 -26.47 12.18 -14.27
C GLN A 146 -27.92 12.41 -13.89
N GLU A 147 -28.21 13.60 -13.35
CA GLU A 147 -29.56 14.16 -13.44
C GLU A 147 -29.83 14.42 -14.91
N GLU A 148 -30.59 13.52 -15.55
CA GLU A 148 -31.37 13.86 -16.74
C GLU A 148 -32.42 14.89 -16.31
N SER A 149 -32.04 16.17 -16.41
CA SER A 149 -33.01 17.26 -16.52
C SER A 149 -33.59 17.22 -17.93
N GLN A 150 -34.87 16.82 -17.96
CA GLN A 150 -35.98 17.19 -18.86
C GLN A 150 -35.66 18.14 -20.02
#